data_AF-A0A3N4L7T0-F1
#
_entry.id   AF-A0A3N4L7T0-F1
#
_cell.length_a   1.000
_cell.length_b   1.000
_cell.length_c   1.000
_cell.angle_alpha   90.00
_cell.angle_beta   90.00
_cell.angle_gamma   90.00
#
_symmetry.space_group_name_H-M   'P 1'
#
loop_
_entity.id
_entity.type
_entity.pdbx_description
1 polymer ?
#
loop_
_entity_poly.entity_id
_entity_poly.type
_entity_poly.pdbx_seq_one_letter_code
_entity_poly.pdbx_strand_id
1 'polypeptide(L)'
;SMRDRVQENILLFARQEVEFRVFYTSMRQGDVGVMELLLELWCPQFLAGQQSKYGNELLDIRCGMLAEWSEELKRVVRANWVINPWGKRDKWLGLDEMMEELVRALKEQLTLGGSDDQDKFTRETIACCIIYFMAIKDDIRKGLGLSRRVGNHIKRDKKPDVRLLLSRLLQDKVMRVVDGRGKPTLENPRGMSEVKDLYCEGLVRVVNGKFWRDFLLRSPGCKETVGILGSAEGDDSTSSSSDKVEEDD
;
A
#
# COMPACT_ATOMS: atom_id res chain seq x y z
N SER A 1 -31.71 -18.18 -2.41
CA SER A 1 -30.45 -18.52 -3.10
C SER A 1 -29.43 -18.99 -2.07
N MET A 2 -28.54 -19.89 -2.46
CA MET A 2 -27.64 -20.61 -1.57
C MET A 2 -26.21 -20.09 -1.73
N ARG A 3 -25.56 -19.71 -0.62
CA ARG A 3 -24.23 -19.06 -0.60
C ARG A 3 -23.17 -19.76 -1.48
N ASP A 4 -22.38 -18.97 -2.21
CA ASP A 4 -21.30 -19.43 -3.10
C ASP A 4 -19.93 -18.96 -2.56
N ARG A 5 -19.24 -19.85 -1.83
CA ARG A 5 -17.97 -19.51 -1.16
C ARG A 5 -16.81 -19.29 -2.13
N VAL A 6 -16.83 -19.95 -3.29
CA VAL A 6 -15.77 -19.78 -4.29
C VAL A 6 -15.86 -18.38 -4.90
N GLN A 7 -17.07 -17.93 -5.22
CA GLN A 7 -17.29 -16.59 -5.77
C GLN A 7 -16.89 -15.50 -4.77
N GLU A 8 -17.30 -15.63 -3.51
CA GLU A 8 -16.94 -14.68 -2.46
C GLU A 8 -15.42 -14.56 -2.28
N ASN A 9 -14.73 -15.71 -2.21
CA ASN A 9 -13.28 -15.74 -2.08
C ASN A 9 -12.57 -15.07 -3.27
N ILE A 10 -13.03 -15.31 -4.51
CA ILE A 10 -12.39 -14.71 -5.68
C ILE A 10 -12.69 -13.20 -5.79
N LEU A 11 -13.84 -12.73 -5.31
CA LEU A 11 -14.15 -11.30 -5.26
C LEU A 11 -13.22 -10.56 -4.28
N LEU A 12 -12.98 -11.14 -3.10
CA LEU A 12 -12.02 -10.61 -2.13
C LEU A 12 -10.60 -10.56 -2.73
N PHE A 13 -10.17 -11.65 -3.40
CA PHE A 13 -8.90 -11.68 -4.09
C PHE A 13 -8.80 -10.60 -5.19
N ALA A 14 -9.83 -10.48 -6.04
CA ALA A 14 -9.85 -9.52 -7.14
C ALA A 14 -9.76 -8.08 -6.62
N ARG A 15 -10.46 -7.75 -5.53
CA ARG A 15 -10.36 -6.46 -4.87
C ARG A 15 -8.92 -6.16 -4.43
N GLN A 16 -8.29 -7.07 -3.68
CA GLN A 16 -6.92 -6.88 -3.20
C GLN A 16 -5.93 -6.73 -4.36
N GLU A 17 -6.10 -7.50 -5.42
CA GLU A 17 -5.24 -7.41 -6.60
C GLU A 17 -5.40 -6.07 -7.34
N VAL A 18 -6.60 -5.50 -7.38
CA VAL A 18 -6.80 -4.15 -7.92
C VAL A 18 -6.06 -3.12 -7.05
N GLU A 19 -6.19 -3.19 -5.72
CA GLU A 19 -5.47 -2.30 -4.79
C GLU A 19 -3.94 -2.36 -5.02
N PHE A 20 -3.36 -3.56 -5.11
CA PHE A 20 -1.93 -3.73 -5.39
C PHE A 20 -1.50 -3.19 -6.76
N ARG A 21 -2.31 -3.42 -7.80
CA ARG A 21 -2.01 -2.92 -9.15
C ARG A 21 -2.05 -1.41 -9.22
N VAL A 22 -3.02 -0.78 -8.56
CA VAL A 22 -3.11 0.68 -8.49
C VAL A 22 -1.89 1.19 -7.72
N PHE A 23 -1.56 0.63 -6.56
CA PHE A 23 -0.39 1.05 -5.78
C PHE A 23 0.91 0.99 -6.59
N TYR A 24 1.15 -0.15 -7.25
CA TYR A 24 2.34 -0.32 -8.08
C TYR A 24 2.36 0.67 -9.25
N THR A 25 1.24 0.86 -9.94
CA THR A 25 1.16 1.79 -11.08
C THR A 25 1.40 3.23 -10.63
N SER A 26 0.78 3.65 -9.53
CA SER A 26 0.97 4.97 -8.93
C SER A 26 2.41 5.20 -8.48
N MET A 27 3.02 4.21 -7.83
CA MET A 27 4.45 4.28 -7.48
C MET A 27 5.32 4.47 -8.71
N ARG A 28 5.08 3.71 -9.80
CA ARG A 28 5.84 3.84 -11.04
C ARG A 28 5.67 5.20 -11.71
N GLN A 29 4.50 5.82 -11.55
CA GLN A 29 4.17 7.14 -12.08
C GLN A 29 4.63 8.29 -11.16
N GLY A 30 4.98 7.99 -9.90
CA GLY A 30 5.30 8.99 -8.89
C GLY A 30 4.06 9.66 -8.29
N ASP A 31 2.88 9.05 -8.43
CA ASP A 31 1.62 9.57 -7.89
C ASP A 31 1.47 9.18 -6.41
N VAL A 32 2.11 9.99 -5.56
CA VAL A 32 2.07 9.82 -4.10
C VAL A 32 0.67 10.03 -3.52
N GLY A 33 -0.18 10.84 -4.17
CA GLY A 33 -1.55 11.07 -3.71
C GLY A 33 -2.39 9.81 -3.76
N VAL A 34 -2.36 9.09 -4.88
CA VAL A 34 -3.08 7.80 -5.00
C VAL A 34 -2.47 6.74 -4.07
N MET A 35 -1.15 6.74 -3.89
CA MET A 35 -0.52 5.85 -2.91
C MET A 35 -1.05 6.10 -1.49
N GLU A 36 -1.19 7.38 -1.10
CA GLU A 36 -1.71 7.77 0.22
C GLU A 36 -3.16 7.29 0.43
N LEU A 37 -4.02 7.45 -0.58
CA LEU A 37 -5.41 6.95 -0.56
C LEU A 37 -5.47 5.43 -0.37
N LEU A 38 -4.57 4.67 -0.98
CA LEU A 38 -4.52 3.22 -0.82
C LEU A 38 -4.08 2.79 0.58
N LEU A 39 -3.24 3.58 1.26
CA LEU A 39 -2.90 3.31 2.66
C LEU A 39 -4.12 3.35 3.57
N GLU A 40 -5.15 4.15 3.25
CA GLU A 40 -6.42 4.18 3.98
C GLU A 40 -7.19 2.86 3.84
N LEU A 41 -7.12 2.23 2.66
CA LEU A 41 -7.74 0.92 2.42
C LEU A 41 -6.96 -0.20 3.11
N TRP A 42 -5.63 -0.07 3.20
CA TRP A 42 -4.76 -1.10 3.77
C TRP A 42 -4.66 -1.04 5.29
N CYS A 43 -4.77 0.14 5.90
CA CYS A 43 -4.68 0.30 7.35
C CYS A 43 -5.64 -0.63 8.12
N PRO A 44 -6.96 -0.67 7.82
CA PRO A 44 -7.88 -1.62 8.43
C PRO A 44 -7.46 -3.08 8.19
N GLN A 45 -7.00 -3.42 6.98
CA GLN A 45 -6.61 -4.78 6.62
C GLN A 45 -5.40 -5.27 7.45
N PHE A 46 -4.39 -4.41 7.64
CA PHE A 46 -3.22 -4.71 8.48
C PHE A 46 -3.60 -4.85 9.96
N LEU A 47 -4.50 -4.00 10.45
CA LEU A 47 -5.01 -4.06 11.82
C LEU A 47 -5.83 -5.33 12.09
N ALA A 48 -6.56 -5.85 11.10
CA ALA A 48 -7.29 -7.11 11.20
C ALA A 48 -6.37 -8.34 11.13
N GLY A 49 -5.34 -8.25 10.30
CA GLY A 49 -4.38 -9.33 10.06
C GLY A 49 -3.42 -9.59 11.22
N GLN A 50 -2.37 -10.37 10.93
CA GLN A 50 -1.29 -10.69 11.88
C GLN A 50 -0.21 -9.60 11.96
N GLN A 51 -0.39 -8.52 11.21
CA GLN A 51 0.60 -7.48 10.94
C GLN A 51 0.16 -6.14 11.56
N SER A 52 -0.35 -6.19 12.79
CA SER A 52 -0.93 -5.04 13.49
C SER A 52 0.06 -3.90 13.74
N LYS A 53 1.37 -4.19 13.81
CA LYS A 53 2.42 -3.16 13.90
C LYS A 53 2.40 -2.22 12.68
N TYR A 54 2.36 -2.79 11.48
CA TYR A 54 2.22 -2.01 10.25
C TYR A 54 0.90 -1.25 10.21
N GLY A 55 -0.18 -1.85 10.71
CA GLY A 55 -1.46 -1.15 10.86
C GLY A 55 -1.36 0.10 11.74
N ASN A 56 -0.63 0.03 12.86
CA ASN A 56 -0.40 1.18 13.73
C ASN A 56 0.45 2.26 13.04
N GLU A 57 1.55 1.85 12.38
CA GLU A 57 2.43 2.79 11.68
C GLU A 57 1.69 3.51 10.54
N LEU A 58 0.87 2.80 9.77
CA LEU A 58 0.03 3.40 8.73
C LEU A 58 -1.00 4.37 9.30
N LEU A 59 -1.56 4.06 10.47
CA LEU A 59 -2.49 4.95 11.16
C LEU A 59 -1.79 6.22 11.65
N ASP A 60 -0.61 6.10 12.27
CA ASP A 60 0.21 7.24 12.69
C ASP A 60 0.55 8.15 11.49
N ILE A 61 0.96 7.56 10.36
CA ILE A 61 1.23 8.31 9.12
C ILE A 61 -0.04 9.03 8.64
N ARG A 62 -1.19 8.34 8.61
CA ARG A 62 -2.44 8.91 8.11
C ARG A 62 -2.93 10.06 8.98
N CYS A 63 -2.89 9.87 10.30
CA CYS A 63 -3.24 10.87 11.29
C CYS A 63 -2.32 12.10 11.22
N GLY A 64 -1.01 11.85 11.07
CA GLY A 64 -0.02 12.86 10.75
C GLY A 64 -0.38 13.70 9.53
N MET A 65 -0.64 13.05 8.40
CA MET A 65 -0.99 13.71 7.14
C MET A 65 -2.31 14.48 7.19
N LEU A 66 -3.31 13.97 7.90
CA LEU A 66 -4.63 14.58 7.99
C LEU A 66 -4.67 15.78 8.93
N ALA A 67 -4.11 15.64 10.12
CA ALA A 67 -4.46 16.54 11.24
C ALA A 67 -3.27 17.06 12.05
N GLU A 68 -2.12 16.39 12.08
CA GLU A 68 -1.07 16.71 13.06
C GLU A 68 0.18 17.37 12.47
N TRP A 69 0.54 17.03 11.24
CA TRP A 69 1.76 17.54 10.63
C TRP A 69 1.53 18.89 9.95
N SER A 70 2.54 19.75 9.97
CA SER A 70 2.53 20.99 9.17
C SER A 70 2.61 20.67 7.68
N GLU A 71 2.17 21.59 6.82
CA GLU A 71 2.24 21.39 5.37
C GLU A 71 3.68 21.19 4.87
N GLU A 72 4.67 21.82 5.52
CA GLU A 72 6.08 21.60 5.23
C GLU A 72 6.49 20.15 5.50
N LEU A 73 6.11 19.60 6.66
CA LEU A 73 6.43 18.23 7.01
C LEU A 73 5.72 17.24 6.09
N LYS A 74 4.44 17.46 5.78
CA LYS A 74 3.70 16.63 4.81
C LYS A 74 4.40 16.61 3.45
N ARG A 75 4.84 17.78 2.96
CA ARG A 75 5.59 17.88 1.71
C ARG A 75 6.90 17.10 1.76
N VAL A 76 7.66 17.20 2.85
CA VAL A 76 8.92 16.46 3.04
C VAL A 76 8.67 14.96 3.06
N VAL A 77 7.65 14.49 3.79
CA VAL A 77 7.32 13.06 3.85
C VAL A 77 6.91 12.54 2.47
N ARG A 78 5.99 13.23 1.77
CA ARG A 78 5.55 12.85 0.42
C ARG A 78 6.70 12.83 -0.58
N ALA A 79 7.61 13.80 -0.51
CA ALA A 79 8.79 13.86 -1.37
C ALA A 79 9.78 12.71 -1.13
N ASN A 80 9.75 12.06 0.04
CA ASN A 80 10.63 10.95 0.38
C ASN A 80 10.01 9.56 0.13
N TRP A 81 8.76 9.46 -0.33
CA TRP A 81 8.15 8.14 -0.61
C TRP A 81 8.74 7.48 -1.85
N VAL A 82 8.91 8.26 -2.91
CA VAL A 82 9.37 7.78 -4.21
C VAL A 82 10.41 8.73 -4.80
N ILE A 83 11.34 8.16 -5.54
CA ILE A 83 12.41 8.89 -6.23
C ILE A 83 12.48 8.45 -7.69
N ASN A 84 12.92 9.36 -8.57
CA ASN A 84 13.22 9.06 -9.96
C ASN A 84 14.70 9.37 -10.26
N PRO A 85 15.63 8.47 -9.90
CA PRO A 85 17.07 8.71 -10.04
C PRO A 85 17.49 8.95 -11.48
N TRP A 86 16.73 8.44 -12.45
CA TRP A 86 17.07 8.53 -13.87
C TRP A 86 16.30 9.61 -14.63
N GLY A 87 15.38 10.33 -13.97
CA GLY A 87 14.53 11.35 -14.62
C GLY A 87 13.67 10.81 -15.77
N LYS A 88 13.38 9.51 -15.78
CA LYS A 88 12.62 8.86 -16.88
C LYS A 88 11.15 8.72 -16.50
N ARG A 89 10.27 8.89 -17.49
CA ARG A 89 8.83 8.65 -17.32
C ARG A 89 8.57 7.20 -16.89
N ASP A 90 7.65 7.02 -15.95
CA ASP A 90 7.23 5.71 -15.41
C ASP A 90 8.38 4.87 -14.81
N LYS A 91 9.45 5.54 -14.34
CA LYS A 91 10.66 4.94 -13.78
C LYS A 91 10.93 5.37 -12.33
N TRP A 92 9.90 5.87 -11.66
CA TRP A 92 9.93 6.06 -10.21
C TRP A 92 10.03 4.71 -9.48
N LEU A 93 10.66 4.73 -8.31
CA LEU A 93 10.73 3.63 -7.37
C LEU A 93 10.62 4.15 -5.94
N GLY A 94 10.36 3.27 -4.99
CA GLY A 94 10.42 3.62 -3.57
C GLY A 94 11.81 4.12 -3.19
N LEU A 95 11.88 5.14 -2.33
CA LEU A 95 13.18 5.64 -1.85
C LEU A 95 13.97 4.52 -1.15
N ASP A 96 13.30 3.66 -0.40
CA ASP A 96 13.88 2.50 0.28
C ASP A 96 14.54 1.52 -0.71
N GLU A 97 13.87 1.23 -1.84
CA GLU A 97 14.43 0.38 -2.90
C GLU A 97 15.72 1.00 -3.48
N MET A 98 15.78 2.32 -3.62
CA MET A 98 17.00 3.02 -4.03
C MET A 98 18.08 2.93 -2.97
N MET A 99 17.74 3.11 -1.69
CA MET A 99 18.69 2.96 -0.58
C MET A 99 19.26 1.55 -0.52
N GLU A 100 18.45 0.51 -0.72
CA GLU A 100 18.92 -0.88 -0.78
C GLU A 100 19.92 -1.09 -1.92
N GLU A 101 19.65 -0.56 -3.12
CA GLU A 101 20.57 -0.59 -4.25
C GLU A 101 21.90 0.09 -3.91
N LEU A 102 21.86 1.26 -3.28
CA LEU A 102 23.06 2.01 -2.90
C LEU A 102 23.90 1.29 -1.85
N VAL A 103 23.25 0.74 -0.82
CA VAL A 103 23.92 -0.06 0.22
C VAL A 103 24.56 -1.30 -0.39
N ARG A 104 23.88 -1.98 -1.32
CA ARG A 104 24.46 -3.13 -2.02
C ARG A 104 25.65 -2.73 -2.89
N ALA A 105 25.53 -1.65 -3.65
CA ALA A 105 26.63 -1.14 -4.49
C ALA A 105 27.86 -0.78 -3.62
N LEU A 106 27.65 -0.18 -2.45
CA LEU A 106 28.71 0.12 -1.50
C LEU A 106 29.37 -1.15 -0.96
N LYS A 107 28.57 -2.16 -0.58
CA LYS A 107 29.07 -3.46 -0.11
C LYS A 107 29.90 -4.20 -1.17
N GLU A 108 29.55 -4.09 -2.45
CA GLU A 108 30.36 -4.63 -3.56
C GLU A 108 31.74 -3.98 -3.68
N GLN A 109 31.89 -2.72 -3.26
CA GLN A 109 33.16 -2.00 -3.28
C GLN A 109 33.97 -2.20 -2.00
N LEU A 110 33.34 -2.63 -0.91
CA LEU A 110 34.01 -2.84 0.37
C LEU A 110 34.83 -4.14 0.35
N THR A 111 36.15 -4.01 0.40
CA THR A 111 37.03 -5.16 0.67
C THR A 111 36.86 -5.59 2.13
N LEU A 112 36.34 -6.80 2.36
CA LEU A 112 36.20 -7.37 3.70
C LEU A 112 37.60 -7.55 4.33
N GLY A 113 37.99 -6.65 5.24
CA GLY A 113 39.29 -6.67 5.94
C GLY A 113 40.07 -5.35 6.00
N GLY A 114 39.46 -4.20 5.62
CA GLY A 114 40.10 -2.88 5.69
C GLY A 114 40.36 -2.39 7.13
N SER A 115 41.39 -1.54 7.29
CA SER A 115 41.67 -0.82 8.55
C SER A 115 40.57 0.22 8.86
N ASP A 116 40.52 0.72 10.10
CA ASP A 116 39.54 1.72 10.55
C ASP A 116 39.54 2.98 9.66
N ASP A 117 40.72 3.41 9.19
CA ASP A 117 40.88 4.52 8.25
C ASP A 117 40.22 4.26 6.88
N GLN A 118 40.21 3.00 6.41
CA GLN A 118 39.53 2.61 5.17
C GLN A 118 38.01 2.61 5.33
N ASP A 119 37.48 2.24 6.51
CA ASP A 119 36.04 2.32 6.80
C ASP A 119 35.58 3.78 6.81
N LYS A 120 36.33 4.67 7.48
CA LYS A 120 36.02 6.11 7.49
C LYS A 120 36.01 6.71 6.09
N PHE A 121 37.05 6.44 5.30
CA PHE A 121 37.12 6.92 3.92
C PHE A 121 35.96 6.38 3.06
N THR A 122 35.61 5.11 3.25
CA THR A 122 34.50 4.48 2.51
C THR A 122 33.16 5.14 2.86
N ARG A 123 32.88 5.38 4.13
CA ARG A 123 31.61 5.98 4.59
C ARG A 123 31.49 7.45 4.23
N GLU A 124 32.54 8.23 4.41
CA GLU A 124 32.48 9.68 4.25
C GLU A 124 32.71 10.12 2.81
N THR A 125 33.50 9.36 2.02
CA THR A 125 33.85 9.73 0.64
C THR A 125 33.19 8.83 -0.40
N ILE A 126 33.35 7.50 -0.30
CA ILE A 126 32.87 6.57 -1.34
C ILE A 126 31.34 6.51 -1.35
N ALA A 127 30.70 6.43 -0.18
CA ALA A 127 29.24 6.33 -0.08
C ALA A 127 28.52 7.54 -0.70
N CYS A 128 29.03 8.75 -0.48
CA CYS A 128 28.49 9.98 -1.07
C CYS A 128 28.58 9.99 -2.61
N CYS A 129 29.59 9.31 -3.16
CA CYS A 129 29.86 9.26 -4.59
C CYS A 129 29.32 8.00 -5.29
N ILE A 130 28.68 7.08 -4.55
CA ILE A 130 28.35 5.75 -5.06
C ILE A 130 27.42 5.79 -6.29
N ILE A 131 26.47 6.73 -6.34
CA ILE A 131 25.58 6.93 -7.49
C ILE A 131 26.40 7.24 -8.76
N TYR A 132 27.41 8.11 -8.64
CA TYR A 132 28.28 8.47 -9.76
C TYR A 132 29.17 7.31 -10.17
N PHE A 133 29.71 6.54 -9.22
CA PHE A 133 30.49 5.35 -9.53
C PHE A 133 29.67 4.27 -10.24
N MET A 134 28.40 4.10 -9.88
CA MET A 134 27.48 3.21 -10.60
C MET A 134 27.29 3.67 -12.05
N ALA A 135 27.08 4.97 -12.27
CA ALA A 135 26.92 5.53 -13.62
C ALA A 135 28.19 5.36 -14.48
N ILE A 136 29.37 5.72 -13.92
CA ILE A 136 30.67 5.57 -14.59
C ILE A 136 30.94 4.10 -14.93
N LYS A 137 30.66 3.18 -14.00
CA LYS A 137 30.79 1.73 -14.23
C LYS A 137 29.94 1.28 -15.42
N ASP A 138 28.72 1.78 -15.54
CA ASP A 138 27.84 1.46 -16.67
C ASP A 138 28.31 2.10 -17.98
N ASP A 139 28.88 3.30 -17.96
CA ASP A 139 29.40 3.97 -19.17
C ASP A 139 30.69 3.32 -19.68
N ILE A 140 31.61 2.92 -18.79
CA ILE A 140 32.80 2.13 -19.15
C ILE A 140 32.37 0.80 -19.79
N ARG A 141 31.39 0.11 -19.18
CA ARG A 141 30.84 -1.14 -19.73
C ARG A 141 30.27 -0.95 -21.13
N LYS A 142 29.47 0.09 -21.36
CA LYS A 142 28.95 0.42 -22.69
C LYS A 142 30.07 0.72 -23.68
N GLY A 143 31.05 1.54 -23.29
CA GLY A 143 32.17 1.93 -24.14
C GLY A 143 33.06 0.75 -24.56
N LEU A 144 33.25 -0.23 -23.68
CA LEU A 144 34.00 -1.45 -23.98
C LEU A 144 33.19 -2.50 -24.78
N GLY A 145 31.95 -2.20 -25.17
CA GLY A 145 31.05 -3.19 -25.77
C GLY A 145 30.67 -4.33 -24.80
N LEU A 146 31.09 -4.24 -23.54
CA LEU A 146 30.69 -5.08 -22.42
C LEU A 146 29.31 -4.64 -21.96
N SER A 147 28.36 -4.62 -22.89
CA SER A 147 26.94 -4.48 -22.61
C SER A 147 26.67 -5.40 -21.42
N ARG A 148 26.05 -4.85 -20.35
CA ARG A 148 25.61 -5.66 -19.20
C ARG A 148 25.04 -6.92 -19.81
N ARG A 149 25.68 -8.08 -19.57
CA ARG A 149 24.99 -9.35 -19.74
C ARG A 149 23.87 -9.22 -18.74
N VAL A 150 22.75 -8.66 -19.19
CA VAL A 150 21.51 -8.78 -18.50
C VAL A 150 21.46 -10.28 -18.41
N GLY A 151 21.63 -10.82 -17.21
CA GLY A 151 21.08 -12.11 -16.89
C GLY A 151 19.59 -11.94 -17.13
N ASN A 152 19.21 -11.91 -18.40
CA ASN A 152 17.98 -12.45 -18.88
C ASN A 152 18.12 -13.90 -18.44
N HIS A 153 17.85 -14.15 -17.16
CA HIS A 153 17.02 -15.27 -16.79
C HIS A 153 16.01 -15.32 -17.90
N ILE A 154 16.20 -16.25 -18.84
CA ILE A 154 15.40 -16.37 -20.06
C ILE A 154 13.99 -16.27 -19.51
N LYS A 155 13.34 -15.11 -19.74
CA LYS A 155 12.05 -14.82 -19.12
C LYS A 155 11.15 -15.81 -19.81
N ARG A 156 10.96 -16.97 -19.18
CA ARG A 156 10.14 -18.05 -19.71
C ARG A 156 8.80 -17.40 -19.99
N ASP A 157 8.32 -17.56 -21.22
CA ASP A 157 7.06 -16.96 -21.60
C ASP A 157 6.00 -17.45 -20.61
N LYS A 158 5.45 -16.54 -19.81
CA LYS A 158 4.44 -16.86 -18.79
C LYS A 158 3.04 -16.94 -19.41
N LYS A 159 2.87 -16.55 -20.67
CA LYS A 159 1.58 -16.57 -21.36
C LYS A 159 0.93 -17.95 -21.38
N PRO A 160 1.63 -19.08 -21.60
CA PRO A 160 1.04 -20.41 -21.53
C PRO A 160 0.47 -20.71 -20.14
N ASP A 161 1.22 -20.42 -19.08
CA ASP A 161 0.79 -20.65 -17.70
C ASP A 161 -0.42 -19.78 -17.34
N VAL A 162 -0.40 -18.50 -17.74
CA VAL A 162 -1.53 -17.57 -17.54
C VAL A 162 -2.76 -18.03 -18.32
N ARG A 163 -2.60 -18.49 -19.57
CA ARG A 163 -3.71 -19.02 -20.37
C ARG A 163 -4.27 -20.30 -19.76
N LEU A 164 -3.42 -21.19 -19.26
CA LEU A 164 -3.84 -22.40 -18.56
C LEU A 164 -4.62 -22.06 -17.29
N LEU A 165 -4.11 -21.14 -16.47
CA LEU A 165 -4.80 -20.68 -15.27
C LEU A 165 -6.16 -20.06 -15.62
N LEU A 166 -6.21 -19.16 -16.61
CA LEU A 166 -7.44 -18.54 -17.07
C LEU A 166 -8.45 -19.58 -17.58
N SER A 167 -7.99 -20.57 -18.34
CA SER A 167 -8.86 -21.64 -18.85
C SER A 167 -9.51 -22.44 -17.71
N ARG A 168 -8.75 -22.74 -16.64
CA ARG A 168 -9.28 -23.41 -15.44
C ARG A 168 -10.29 -22.54 -14.70
N LEU A 169 -9.95 -21.27 -14.44
CA LEU A 169 -10.86 -20.34 -13.76
C LEU A 169 -12.19 -20.12 -14.52
N LEU A 170 -12.13 -20.10 -15.86
CA LEU A 170 -13.32 -20.00 -16.71
C LEU A 170 -14.14 -21.29 -16.71
N GLN A 171 -13.48 -22.45 -16.79
CA GLN A 171 -14.14 -23.76 -16.67
C GLN A 171 -14.87 -23.90 -15.33
N ASP A 172 -14.21 -23.48 -14.25
CA ASP A 172 -14.76 -23.52 -12.89
C ASP A 172 -15.80 -22.42 -12.63
N LYS A 173 -16.01 -21.51 -13.60
CA LYS A 173 -16.97 -20.39 -13.55
C LYS A 173 -16.80 -19.54 -12.29
N VAL A 174 -15.57 -19.31 -11.82
CA VAL A 174 -15.31 -18.68 -10.50
C VAL A 174 -15.93 -17.29 -10.37
N MET A 175 -16.02 -16.54 -11.47
CA MET A 175 -16.59 -15.18 -11.49
C MET A 175 -18.12 -15.14 -11.68
N ARG A 176 -18.79 -16.30 -11.78
CA ARG A 176 -20.26 -16.38 -11.86
C ARG A 176 -20.81 -16.97 -10.56
N VAL A 177 -21.99 -16.50 -10.17
CA VAL A 177 -22.74 -17.06 -9.03
C VAL A 177 -23.21 -18.47 -9.40
N VAL A 178 -22.86 -19.44 -8.56
CA VAL A 178 -23.33 -20.83 -8.65
C VAL A 178 -23.81 -21.26 -7.26
N ASP A 179 -25.13 -21.49 -7.15
CA ASP A 179 -25.77 -21.82 -5.88
C ASP A 179 -25.11 -23.04 -5.21
N GLY A 180 -24.71 -22.87 -3.94
CA GLY A 180 -24.21 -23.96 -3.09
C GLY A 180 -22.77 -24.42 -3.34
N ARG A 181 -22.00 -23.71 -4.16
CA ARG A 181 -20.59 -24.05 -4.44
C ARG A 181 -19.68 -23.79 -3.23
N GLY A 182 -18.77 -24.73 -2.97
CA GLY A 182 -17.83 -24.70 -1.84
C GLY A 182 -18.42 -25.20 -0.50
N LYS A 183 -19.62 -25.79 -0.52
CA LYS A 183 -20.22 -26.44 0.64
C LYS A 183 -19.51 -27.75 1.00
N PRO A 184 -19.59 -28.16 2.28
CA PRO A 184 -19.23 -29.51 2.67
C PRO A 184 -20.02 -30.55 1.87
N THR A 185 -19.32 -31.48 1.26
CA THR A 185 -19.89 -32.65 0.57
C THR A 185 -19.39 -33.93 1.25
N LEU A 186 -19.95 -35.08 0.89
CA LEU A 186 -19.44 -36.37 1.37
C LEU A 186 -17.96 -36.57 1.02
N GLU A 187 -17.53 -36.06 -0.14
CA GLU A 187 -16.15 -36.15 -0.63
C GLU A 187 -15.24 -35.08 0.00
N ASN A 188 -15.80 -33.91 0.36
CA ASN A 188 -15.08 -32.87 1.08
C ASN A 188 -15.88 -32.41 2.32
N PRO A 189 -15.74 -33.12 3.46
CA PRO A 189 -16.51 -32.83 4.67
C PRO A 189 -16.22 -31.45 5.30
N ARG A 190 -15.09 -30.82 4.95
CA ARG A 190 -14.75 -29.48 5.42
C ARG A 190 -15.31 -28.38 4.51
N GLY A 191 -15.68 -28.72 3.28
CA GLY A 191 -16.01 -27.75 2.24
C GLY A 191 -14.82 -26.88 1.87
N MET A 192 -15.07 -25.76 1.20
CA MET A 192 -14.05 -24.74 0.93
C MET A 192 -13.87 -23.83 2.15
N SER A 193 -12.61 -23.52 2.50
CA SER A 193 -12.27 -22.54 3.53
C SER A 193 -12.74 -21.14 3.10
N GLU A 194 -13.40 -20.44 4.01
CA GLU A 194 -13.79 -19.04 3.80
C GLU A 194 -12.55 -18.15 4.00
N VAL A 195 -12.32 -17.24 3.06
CA VAL A 195 -11.31 -16.19 3.20
C VAL A 195 -11.88 -15.10 4.08
N LYS A 196 -11.09 -14.61 5.04
CA LYS A 196 -11.49 -13.51 5.90
C LYS A 196 -11.47 -12.20 5.12
N ASP A 197 -12.54 -11.42 5.21
CA ASP A 197 -12.55 -10.04 4.75
C ASP A 197 -11.83 -9.17 5.78
N LEU A 198 -10.51 -9.06 5.62
CA LEU A 198 -9.65 -8.29 6.52
C LEU A 198 -10.02 -6.80 6.54
N TYR A 199 -10.60 -6.27 5.47
CA TYR A 199 -11.00 -4.86 5.45
C TYR A 199 -12.20 -4.63 6.35
N CYS A 200 -13.26 -5.42 6.20
CA CYS A 200 -14.45 -5.32 7.03
C CYS A 200 -14.14 -5.63 8.50
N GLU A 201 -13.40 -6.71 8.77
CA GLU A 201 -12.95 -7.02 10.15
C GLU A 201 -12.11 -5.88 10.74
N GLY A 202 -11.26 -5.27 9.91
CA GLY A 202 -10.41 -4.15 10.27
C GLY A 202 -11.18 -2.89 10.60
N LEU A 203 -12.17 -2.53 9.78
CA LEU A 203 -13.02 -1.37 10.00
C LEU A 203 -13.79 -1.50 11.32
N VAL A 204 -14.31 -2.70 11.64
CA VAL A 204 -14.96 -2.94 12.93
C VAL A 204 -13.98 -2.68 14.09
N ARG A 205 -12.71 -3.06 13.97
CA ARG A 205 -11.68 -2.76 14.98
C ARG A 205 -11.34 -1.27 15.07
N VAL A 206 -11.31 -0.56 13.95
CA VAL A 206 -11.04 0.89 13.92
C VAL A 206 -12.22 1.68 14.51
N VAL A 207 -13.47 1.31 14.21
CA VAL A 207 -14.64 2.06 14.71
C VAL A 207 -14.97 1.72 16.17
N ASN A 208 -14.99 0.43 16.51
CA ASN A 208 -15.51 -0.05 17.81
C ASN A 208 -14.41 -0.50 18.79
N GLY A 209 -13.15 -0.55 18.34
CA GLY A 209 -12.06 -1.10 19.16
C GLY A 209 -11.66 -0.17 20.30
N LYS A 210 -11.31 -0.76 21.45
CA LYS A 210 -10.56 -0.06 22.50
C LYS A 210 -9.30 0.60 21.93
N PHE A 211 -8.69 -0.06 20.95
CA PHE A 211 -7.54 0.44 20.19
C PHE A 211 -7.73 1.87 19.67
N TRP A 212 -8.86 2.19 19.04
CA TRP A 212 -9.08 3.52 18.46
C TRP A 212 -9.17 4.60 19.53
N ARG A 213 -9.80 4.28 20.67
CA ARG A 213 -9.84 5.19 21.82
C ARG A 213 -8.45 5.43 22.40
N ASP A 214 -7.67 4.37 22.57
CA ASP A 214 -6.28 4.46 23.06
C ASP A 214 -5.38 5.22 22.06
N PHE A 215 -5.65 5.11 20.76
CA PHE A 215 -4.97 5.85 19.71
C PHE A 215 -5.30 7.35 19.77
N LEU A 216 -6.57 7.73 19.82
CA LEU A 216 -7.01 9.14 19.89
C LEU A 216 -6.49 9.88 21.14
N LEU A 217 -6.21 9.15 22.23
CA LEU A 217 -5.57 9.74 23.42
C LEU A 217 -4.12 10.16 23.16
N ARG A 218 -3.42 9.50 22.24
CA ARG A 218 -2.03 9.82 21.86
C ARG A 218 -1.93 10.78 20.68
N SER A 219 -3.01 10.95 19.93
CA SER A 219 -3.08 11.78 18.71
C SER A 219 -4.15 12.88 18.82
N PRO A 220 -3.86 13.99 19.55
CA PRO A 220 -4.86 15.02 19.87
C PRO A 220 -5.38 15.78 18.64
N GLY A 221 -4.57 16.00 17.61
CA GLY A 221 -5.02 16.69 16.39
C GLY A 221 -6.11 15.93 15.65
N CYS A 222 -6.06 14.58 15.71
CA CYS A 222 -7.13 13.75 15.16
C CYS A 222 -8.43 13.84 15.96
N LYS A 223 -8.34 13.98 17.29
CA LYS A 223 -9.52 14.14 18.14
C LYS A 223 -10.29 15.43 17.81
N GLU A 224 -9.58 16.52 17.57
CA GLU A 224 -10.17 17.80 17.16
C GLU A 224 -10.83 17.69 15.79
N THR A 225 -10.16 17.07 14.83
CA THR A 225 -10.69 16.86 13.47
C THR A 225 -11.93 15.96 13.45
N VAL A 226 -11.94 14.88 14.24
CA VAL A 226 -13.11 13.98 14.39
C VAL A 226 -14.26 14.70 15.11
N GLY A 227 -13.98 15.55 16.10
CA GLY A 227 -14.97 16.37 16.78
C GLY A 227 -15.64 17.39 15.86
N ILE A 228 -14.90 17.96 14.91
CA ILE A 228 -15.42 18.85 13.86
C ILE A 228 -16.33 18.08 12.89
N LEU A 229 -15.91 16.90 12.43
CA LEU A 229 -16.72 16.06 11.53
C LEU A 229 -17.99 15.53 12.20
N GLY A 230 -17.93 15.12 13.47
CA GLY A 230 -19.10 14.66 14.22
C GLY A 230 -20.10 15.75 14.60
N SER A 231 -19.69 17.02 14.59
CA SER A 231 -20.59 18.17 14.80
C SER A 231 -21.27 18.62 13.51
N ALA A 232 -20.71 18.26 12.33
CA ALA A 232 -21.25 18.64 11.03
C ALA A 232 -22.43 17.75 10.56
N GLU A 233 -22.65 16.59 11.19
CA GLU A 233 -23.78 15.68 10.87
C GLU A 233 -24.99 15.86 11.82
N GLY A 234 -24.99 16.90 12.67
CA GLY A 234 -25.96 17.05 13.77
C GLY A 234 -27.04 18.13 13.64
N ASP A 235 -27.01 19.00 12.62
CA ASP A 235 -27.96 20.11 12.49
C ASP A 235 -28.72 20.06 11.16
N ASP A 236 -29.64 19.10 11.05
CA ASP A 236 -30.79 19.24 10.14
C ASP A 236 -32.05 18.76 10.88
N SER A 237 -32.46 19.56 11.86
CA SER A 237 -33.79 19.48 12.45
C SER A 237 -34.54 20.79 12.22
N THR A 238 -35.44 20.72 11.25
CA THR A 238 -36.59 21.59 10.98
C THR A 238 -37.03 22.44 12.18
N SER A 239 -36.85 23.75 12.09
CA SER A 239 -37.63 24.72 12.85
C SER A 239 -38.90 25.07 12.06
N SER A 240 -40.01 24.42 12.41
CA SER A 240 -41.33 24.87 11.99
C SER A 240 -41.67 26.16 12.73
N SER A 241 -41.45 27.31 12.10
CA SER A 241 -42.02 28.58 12.58
C SER A 241 -43.52 28.57 12.31
N SER A 242 -44.29 28.70 13.39
CA SER A 242 -45.75 28.78 13.35
C SER A 242 -46.13 30.25 13.21
N ASP A 243 -46.46 30.69 12.00
CA ASP A 243 -47.04 32.02 11.79
C ASP A 243 -48.52 32.00 12.23
N LYS A 244 -48.83 32.75 13.29
CA LYS A 244 -50.21 33.13 13.64
C LYS A 244 -50.56 34.38 12.83
N VAL A 245 -51.55 34.22 11.96
CA VAL A 245 -52.26 35.30 11.27
C VAL A 245 -53.21 35.96 12.28
N GLU A 246 -53.08 37.27 12.46
CA GLU A 246 -54.07 38.14 13.09
C GLU A 246 -55.29 38.23 12.17
N GLU A 247 -56.49 38.03 12.74
CA GLU A 247 -57.78 38.25 12.08
C GLU A 247 -58.51 39.35 12.86
N ASP A 248 -59.03 40.31 12.10
CA ASP A 248 -59.72 41.53 12.53
C ASP A 248 -60.94 41.28 13.43
N ASP A 249 -61.09 42.09 14.49
CA ASP A 249 -62.32 42.81 14.89
C ASP A 249 -62.08 43.69 16.15
#